data_AF-A0A7S1DWY7-F1
#
_entry.id   AF-A0A7S1DWY7-F1
#
_cell.length_a   1.000
_cell.length_b   1.000
_cell.length_c   1.000
_cell.angle_alpha   90.00
_cell.angle_beta   90.00
_cell.angle_gamma   90.00
#
_symmetry.space_group_name_H-M   'P 1'
#
loop_
_entity.id
_entity.type
_entity.pdbx_description
1 polymer ?
#
loop_
_entity_poly.entity_id
_entity_poly.type
_entity_poly.pdbx_seq_one_letter_code
_entity_poly.pdbx_strand_id
1 'polypeptide(L)'
;KEEKKTPTAKPMYGNNGQKHVSHWKQTQNQNAQPAKKTRTPSKSVKFGDVTINQFERALGDNPCAGGGAPLGMRMKHMSSSKKPISVYEGSKGAKKTSDQMRIPLASRRNILMEARTPVDEWTRVEGELQAINTSRIADMNVRKYGSQFEDDERDDSAPFDA
;
A
#
# COMPACT_ATOMS: atom_id res chain seq x y z
N LYS A 1 -33.54 -1.57 -27.99
CA LYS A 1 -32.48 -2.37 -27.33
C LYS A 1 -31.23 -2.23 -28.20
N GLU A 2 -30.39 -1.24 -27.90
CA GLU A 2 -29.12 -1.03 -28.62
C GLU A 2 -27.96 -1.34 -27.67
N GLU A 3 -27.25 -2.42 -27.98
CA GLU A 3 -26.00 -2.81 -27.31
C GLU A 3 -24.84 -1.98 -27.87
N LYS A 4 -24.25 -1.13 -27.03
CA LYS A 4 -22.99 -0.45 -27.34
C LYS A 4 -21.81 -1.37 -26.97
N LYS A 5 -21.11 -1.86 -27.99
CA LYS A 5 -19.84 -2.61 -27.85
C LYS A 5 -18.69 -1.63 -27.63
N THR A 6 -17.93 -1.81 -26.55
CA THR A 6 -16.68 -1.09 -26.28
C THR A 6 -15.47 -1.89 -26.76
N PRO A 7 -14.42 -1.24 -27.31
CA PRO A 7 -13.23 -1.91 -27.81
C PRO A 7 -12.24 -2.28 -26.69
N THR A 8 -11.87 -3.56 -26.66
CA THR A 8 -10.91 -4.16 -25.74
C THR A 8 -9.47 -3.84 -26.15
N ALA A 9 -8.75 -3.07 -25.34
CA ALA A 9 -7.33 -2.81 -25.52
C ALA A 9 -6.48 -4.03 -25.11
N LYS A 10 -5.58 -4.47 -26.00
CA LYS A 10 -4.62 -5.55 -25.74
C LYS A 10 -3.39 -5.00 -24.97
N PRO A 11 -2.85 -5.70 -23.97
CA PRO A 11 -1.58 -5.33 -23.35
C PRO A 11 -0.41 -5.70 -24.27
N MET A 12 0.43 -4.71 -24.59
CA MET A 12 1.73 -4.94 -25.24
C MET A 12 2.74 -5.41 -24.19
N TYR A 13 3.08 -6.70 -24.22
CA TYR A 13 4.26 -7.23 -23.55
C TYR A 13 5.45 -7.05 -24.47
N GLY A 14 6.44 -6.28 -24.02
CA GLY A 14 7.79 -6.30 -24.57
C GLY A 14 8.79 -6.32 -23.41
N ASN A 15 10.03 -6.76 -23.57
CA ASN A 15 10.67 -7.61 -24.55
C ASN A 15 12.03 -7.97 -23.89
N ASN A 16 12.42 -9.23 -23.98
CA ASN A 16 13.79 -9.75 -24.04
C ASN A 16 14.92 -8.98 -23.33
N GLY A 17 15.19 -9.35 -22.08
CA GLY A 17 16.53 -9.24 -21.49
C GLY A 17 17.43 -10.35 -22.02
N GLN A 18 18.21 -10.04 -23.05
CA GLN A 18 19.22 -10.94 -23.61
C GLN A 18 20.34 -11.24 -22.61
N LYS A 19 20.80 -12.48 -22.69
CA LYS A 19 21.72 -13.19 -21.81
C LYS A 19 23.15 -12.70 -21.99
N HIS A 20 23.84 -12.39 -20.89
CA HIS A 20 25.30 -12.32 -20.88
C HIS A 20 25.83 -13.56 -20.16
N VAL A 21 26.22 -14.58 -20.93
CA VAL A 21 26.84 -15.81 -20.41
C VAL A 21 28.34 -15.61 -20.42
N SER A 22 28.91 -15.25 -19.27
CA SER A 22 30.36 -15.19 -19.07
C SER A 22 30.94 -16.62 -19.10
N HIS A 23 31.69 -16.91 -20.16
CA HIS A 23 32.43 -18.15 -20.37
C HIS A 23 33.66 -18.18 -19.44
N TRP A 24 33.52 -18.76 -18.25
CA TRP A 24 34.64 -18.99 -17.34
C TRP A 24 35.35 -20.29 -17.71
N LYS A 25 36.66 -20.20 -17.95
CA LYS A 25 37.51 -21.35 -18.28
C LYS A 25 37.66 -22.23 -17.03
N GLN A 26 37.19 -23.47 -17.13
CA GLN A 26 37.22 -24.48 -16.09
C GLN A 26 38.58 -25.18 -16.09
N THR A 27 39.50 -24.73 -15.24
CA THR A 27 40.78 -25.40 -14.99
C THR A 27 40.52 -26.65 -14.15
N GLN A 28 40.58 -27.83 -14.78
CA GLN A 28 40.39 -29.11 -14.08
C GLN A 28 41.66 -29.48 -13.30
N ASN A 29 41.67 -29.24 -11.99
CA ASN A 29 42.67 -29.77 -11.07
C ASN A 29 42.11 -31.06 -10.44
N GLN A 30 42.44 -32.22 -11.00
CA GLN A 30 41.79 -33.51 -10.72
C GLN A 30 42.29 -34.25 -9.47
N ASN A 31 42.97 -33.60 -8.51
CA ASN A 31 43.58 -34.32 -7.38
C ASN A 31 43.24 -33.79 -5.97
N ALA A 32 42.21 -32.96 -5.83
CA ALA A 32 41.72 -32.52 -4.53
C ALA A 32 40.57 -33.42 -4.04
N GLN A 33 40.88 -34.34 -3.13
CA GLN A 33 39.87 -35.05 -2.34
C GLN A 33 38.94 -34.01 -1.68
N PRO A 34 37.61 -34.10 -1.86
CA PRO A 34 36.69 -33.11 -1.33
C PRO A 34 36.73 -33.17 0.19
N ALA A 35 37.35 -32.16 0.82
CA ALA A 35 37.26 -31.94 2.24
C ALA A 35 35.79 -32.00 2.64
N LYS A 36 35.44 -32.91 3.55
CA LYS A 36 34.08 -33.08 4.09
C LYS A 36 33.70 -31.79 4.80
N LYS A 37 33.11 -30.84 4.05
CA LYS A 37 32.55 -29.62 4.61
C LYS A 37 31.42 -30.04 5.55
N THR A 38 31.70 -30.01 6.85
CA THR A 38 30.68 -30.11 7.89
C THR A 38 29.71 -28.97 7.65
N ARG A 39 28.56 -29.27 7.05
CA ARG A 39 27.51 -28.28 6.80
C ARG A 39 27.11 -27.75 8.16
N THR A 40 27.43 -26.49 8.43
CA THR A 40 26.90 -25.79 9.60
C THR A 40 25.39 -25.97 9.59
N PRO A 41 24.76 -26.34 10.73
CA PRO A 41 23.32 -26.52 10.77
C PRO A 41 22.66 -25.26 10.23
N SER A 42 21.85 -25.41 9.18
CA SER A 42 21.14 -24.29 8.58
C SER A 42 20.20 -23.71 9.64
N LYS A 43 20.47 -22.48 10.07
CA LYS A 43 19.56 -21.77 10.98
C LYS A 43 18.22 -21.63 10.24
N SER A 44 17.18 -22.25 10.80
CA SER A 44 15.81 -22.14 10.28
C SER A 44 14.95 -21.43 11.31
N VAL A 45 14.16 -20.46 10.85
CA VAL A 45 13.16 -19.77 11.66
C VAL A 45 11.82 -20.44 11.40
N LYS A 46 11.13 -20.84 12.46
CA LYS A 46 9.77 -21.38 12.39
C LYS A 46 8.85 -20.49 13.21
N PHE A 47 7.71 -20.14 12.64
CA PHE A 47 6.64 -19.47 13.36
C PHE A 47 5.71 -20.55 13.91
N GLY A 48 5.47 -20.53 15.23
CA GLY A 48 4.63 -21.54 15.89
C GLY A 48 3.16 -21.14 15.86
N ASP A 49 2.80 -20.21 16.73
CA ASP A 49 1.42 -19.83 16.96
C ASP A 49 1.20 -18.34 16.69
N VAL A 50 -0.01 -18.02 16.23
CA VAL A 50 -0.52 -16.66 16.10
C VAL A 50 -1.44 -16.38 17.29
N THR A 51 -1.14 -15.33 18.04
CA THR A 51 -2.00 -14.83 19.12
C THR A 51 -2.78 -13.62 18.62
N ILE A 52 -4.10 -13.72 18.65
CA ILE A 52 -5.03 -12.66 18.27
C ILE A 52 -5.62 -12.08 19.55
N ASN A 53 -5.29 -10.82 19.85
CA ASN A 53 -5.82 -10.10 21.00
C ASN A 53 -6.91 -9.13 20.56
N GLN A 54 -8.03 -9.13 21.27
CA GLN A 54 -9.15 -8.23 21.08
C GLN A 54 -9.19 -7.23 22.22
N PHE A 55 -9.33 -5.96 21.85
CA PHE A 55 -9.38 -4.84 22.78
C PHE A 55 -10.66 -4.03 22.54
N GLU A 56 -11.11 -3.33 23.58
CA GLU A 56 -12.18 -2.36 23.48
C GLU A 56 -11.78 -1.22 22.54
N ARG A 57 -12.69 -0.79 21.66
CA ARG A 57 -12.46 0.35 20.76
C ARG A 57 -12.78 1.64 21.51
N ALA A 58 -11.77 2.46 21.77
CA ALA A 58 -11.96 3.84 22.20
C ALA A 58 -11.80 4.80 21.01
N LEU A 59 -12.55 5.91 21.02
CA LEU A 59 -12.34 7.00 20.07
C LEU A 59 -10.99 7.67 20.32
N GLY A 60 -10.28 8.01 19.24
CA GLY A 60 -8.92 8.57 19.30
C GLY A 60 -7.79 7.54 19.45
N ASP A 61 -8.13 6.25 19.58
CA ASP A 61 -7.17 5.15 19.72
C ASP A 61 -6.68 4.71 18.33
N ASN A 62 -5.87 5.56 17.70
CA ASN A 62 -5.24 5.25 16.43
C ASN A 62 -3.78 4.83 16.68
N PRO A 63 -3.44 3.53 16.58
CA PRO A 63 -2.06 3.04 16.78
C PRO A 63 -1.10 3.45 15.66
N CYS A 64 -1.54 4.25 14.68
CA CYS A 64 -0.73 4.69 13.54
C CYS A 64 0.21 5.86 13.88
N ALA A 65 0.62 6.04 15.14
CA ALA A 65 1.75 6.90 15.47
C ALA A 65 3.02 6.25 14.89
N GLY A 66 3.54 6.82 13.80
CA GLY A 66 4.72 6.34 13.07
C GLY A 66 6.04 6.37 13.85
N GLY A 67 6.03 6.68 15.15
CA GLY A 67 7.19 6.69 16.03
C GLY A 67 6.85 7.31 17.38
N GLY A 68 6.91 6.51 18.45
CA GLY A 68 6.65 6.90 19.83
C GLY A 68 6.36 5.68 20.70
N ALA A 69 6.71 5.73 21.99
CA ALA A 69 6.44 4.63 22.92
C ALA A 69 4.94 4.27 22.89
N PRO A 70 4.57 2.98 22.89
CA PRO A 70 3.17 2.57 22.83
C PRO A 70 2.46 3.25 23.99
N LEU A 71 1.53 4.15 23.67
CA LEU A 71 0.65 4.71 24.68
C LEU A 71 -0.03 3.52 25.33
N GLY A 72 0.25 3.30 26.61
CA GLY A 72 -0.55 2.46 27.48
C GLY A 72 -1.92 3.09 27.64
N MET A 73 -2.66 3.27 26.55
CA MET A 73 -4.08 3.55 26.59
C MET A 73 -4.70 2.32 27.25
N ARG A 74 -5.55 2.59 28.23
CA ARG A 74 -6.26 1.63 29.07
C ARG A 74 -7.28 0.81 28.26
N MET A 75 -6.88 0.31 27.09
CA MET A 75 -7.62 -0.61 26.27
C MET A 75 -7.91 -1.84 27.12
N LYS A 76 -9.17 -1.99 27.50
CA LYS A 76 -9.62 -3.15 28.25
C LYS A 76 -9.44 -4.36 27.34
N HIS A 77 -8.54 -5.25 27.72
CA HIS A 77 -8.37 -6.53 27.04
C HIS A 77 -9.69 -7.29 27.11
N MET A 78 -10.28 -7.58 25.96
CA MET A 78 -11.57 -8.26 25.89
C MET A 78 -11.37 -9.76 25.81
N SER A 79 -10.55 -10.23 24.87
CA SER A 79 -10.31 -11.65 24.65
C SER A 79 -8.96 -11.88 23.98
N SER A 80 -8.39 -13.07 24.15
CA SER A 80 -7.21 -13.53 23.43
C SER A 80 -7.48 -14.92 22.88
N SER A 81 -7.08 -15.18 21.65
CA SER A 81 -7.14 -16.52 21.06
C SER A 81 -5.80 -16.87 20.44
N LYS A 82 -5.33 -18.09 20.69
CA LYS A 82 -4.09 -18.63 20.14
C LYS A 82 -4.43 -19.69 19.12
N LYS A 83 -3.87 -19.60 17.92
CA LYS A 83 -4.09 -20.56 16.83
C LYS A 83 -2.76 -20.91 16.16
N PRO A 84 -2.54 -22.17 15.76
CA PRO A 84 -1.39 -22.53 14.93
C PRO A 84 -1.38 -21.71 13.63
N ILE A 85 -0.18 -21.30 13.17
CA ILE A 85 -0.06 -20.46 11.97
C ILE A 85 -0.71 -21.10 10.73
N SER A 86 -0.57 -22.42 10.58
CA SER A 86 -1.17 -23.18 9.48
C SER A 86 -2.70 -23.06 9.44
N VAL A 87 -3.34 -23.10 10.61
CA VAL A 87 -4.81 -22.96 10.73
C VAL A 87 -5.23 -21.53 10.44
N TYR A 88 -4.48 -20.54 10.94
CA TYR A 88 -4.75 -19.13 10.69
C TYR A 88 -4.68 -18.81 9.19
N GLU A 89 -3.60 -19.21 8.52
CA GLU A 89 -3.42 -18.98 7.08
C GLU A 89 -4.44 -19.74 6.23
N GLY A 90 -4.74 -21.00 6.59
CA GLY A 90 -5.78 -21.79 5.92
C GLY A 90 -7.17 -21.15 6.01
N SER A 91 -7.46 -20.44 7.10
CA SER A 91 -8.76 -19.77 7.31
C SER A 91 -8.88 -18.38 6.68
N LYS A 92 -7.77 -17.79 6.19
CA LYS A 92 -7.73 -16.39 5.74
C LYS A 92 -8.55 -16.13 4.47
N GLY A 93 -8.84 -17.17 3.70
CA GLY A 93 -9.53 -17.08 2.42
C GLY A 93 -8.67 -16.43 1.33
N ALA A 94 -9.31 -16.07 0.20
CA ALA A 94 -8.63 -15.39 -0.90
C ALA A 94 -8.13 -13.99 -0.49
N LYS A 95 -7.03 -13.55 -1.11
CA LYS A 95 -6.50 -12.19 -0.91
C LYS A 95 -7.54 -11.17 -1.36
N LYS A 96 -7.93 -10.28 -0.45
CA LYS A 96 -8.86 -9.20 -0.74
C LYS A 96 -8.25 -8.21 -1.73
N THR A 97 -9.06 -7.71 -2.67
CA THR A 97 -8.67 -6.61 -3.55
C THR A 97 -8.61 -5.29 -2.77
N SER A 98 -7.95 -4.27 -3.33
CA SER A 98 -7.90 -2.93 -2.74
C SER A 98 -9.30 -2.39 -2.41
N ASP A 99 -10.25 -2.60 -3.32
CA ASP A 99 -11.64 -2.13 -3.14
C ASP A 99 -12.35 -2.87 -2.02
N GLN A 100 -12.11 -4.18 -1.85
CA GLN A 100 -12.67 -4.97 -0.76
C GLN A 100 -12.07 -4.60 0.61
N MET A 101 -10.86 -4.04 0.64
CA MET A 101 -10.26 -3.52 1.87
C MET A 101 -10.75 -2.11 2.19
N ARG A 102 -11.32 -1.39 1.22
CA ARG A 102 -11.81 -0.02 1.42
C ARG A 102 -13.15 -0.05 2.14
N ILE A 103 -13.18 0.51 3.35
CA ILE A 103 -14.43 0.70 4.11
C ILE A 103 -15.28 1.78 3.39
N PRO A 104 -16.51 1.46 2.96
CA PRO A 104 -17.41 2.43 2.35
C PRO A 104 -17.71 3.61 3.29
N LEU A 105 -17.99 4.79 2.71
CA LEU A 105 -18.27 5.99 3.49
C LEU A 105 -19.44 5.80 4.47
N ALA A 106 -20.52 5.17 4.02
CA ALA A 106 -21.68 4.87 4.87
C ALA A 106 -21.31 3.96 6.05
N SER A 107 -20.52 2.91 5.81
CA SER A 107 -20.05 2.02 6.88
C SER A 107 -19.14 2.74 7.86
N ARG A 108 -18.26 3.61 7.37
CA ARG A 108 -17.40 4.45 8.23
C ARG A 108 -18.24 5.37 9.10
N ARG A 109 -19.30 5.97 8.53
CA ARG A 109 -20.23 6.81 9.28
C ARG A 109 -20.90 6.03 10.41
N ASN A 110 -21.42 4.84 10.12
CA ASN A 110 -22.07 4.00 11.12
C ASN A 110 -21.12 3.58 12.26
N ILE A 111 -19.87 3.21 11.94
CA ILE A 111 -18.86 2.81 12.95
C ILE A 111 -18.58 3.96 13.93
N LEU A 112 -18.43 5.18 13.43
CA LEU A 112 -18.17 6.34 14.26
C LEU A 112 -19.40 6.75 15.08
N MET A 113 -20.63 6.53 14.57
CA MET A 113 -21.87 6.76 15.31
C MET A 113 -22.00 5.75 16.46
N GLU A 114 -21.73 4.47 16.20
CA GLU A 114 -21.72 3.42 17.22
C GLU A 114 -20.68 3.68 18.31
N ALA A 115 -19.54 4.27 17.93
CA ALA A 115 -18.49 4.68 18.87
C ALA A 115 -18.85 5.91 19.72
N ARG A 116 -20.08 6.45 19.59
CA ARG A 116 -20.58 7.62 20.35
C ARG A 116 -19.74 8.88 20.16
N THR A 117 -19.26 9.10 18.94
CA THR A 117 -18.54 10.33 18.60
C THR A 117 -19.50 11.52 18.71
N PRO A 118 -19.13 12.59 19.45
CA PRO A 118 -20.03 13.72 19.66
C PRO A 118 -20.26 14.48 18.34
N VAL A 119 -21.48 14.99 18.15
CA VAL A 119 -21.99 15.50 16.86
C VAL A 119 -21.21 16.72 16.35
N ASP A 120 -20.73 17.56 17.26
CA ASP A 120 -19.87 18.71 16.98
C ASP A 120 -18.55 18.31 16.29
N GLU A 121 -17.92 17.23 16.77
CA GLU A 121 -16.66 16.72 16.21
C GLU A 121 -16.85 16.21 14.77
N TRP A 122 -18.03 15.67 14.46
CA TRP A 122 -18.38 15.29 13.08
C TRP A 122 -18.43 16.47 12.14
N THR A 123 -19.12 17.53 12.56
CA THR A 123 -19.28 18.73 11.75
C THR A 123 -17.92 19.38 11.47
N ARG A 124 -17.04 19.40 12.49
CA ARG A 124 -15.66 19.87 12.33
C ARG A 124 -14.89 19.06 11.29
N VAL A 125 -14.87 17.72 11.43
CA VAL A 125 -14.14 16.83 10.51
C VAL A 125 -14.72 16.86 9.10
N GLU A 126 -16.04 16.97 8.95
CA GLU A 126 -16.66 17.09 7.62
C GLU A 126 -16.28 18.41 6.93
N GLY A 127 -16.19 19.50 7.68
CA GLY A 127 -15.65 20.78 7.18
C GLY A 127 -14.20 20.67 6.72
N GLU A 128 -13.33 20.03 7.51
CA GLU A 128 -11.93 19.79 7.13
C GLU A 128 -11.81 18.92 5.88
N LEU A 129 -12.62 17.86 5.77
CA LEU A 129 -12.64 16.99 4.59
C LEU A 129 -13.08 17.74 3.33
N GLN A 130 -14.08 18.62 3.45
CA GLN A 130 -14.50 19.47 2.33
C GLN A 130 -13.39 20.44 1.93
N ALA A 131 -12.70 21.06 2.88
CA ALA A 131 -11.57 21.95 2.62
C ALA A 131 -10.41 21.21 1.91
N ILE A 132 -10.04 20.01 2.38
CA ILE A 132 -9.00 19.19 1.74
C ILE A 132 -9.42 18.78 0.33
N ASN A 133 -10.68 18.38 0.13
CA ASN A 133 -11.15 17.93 -1.17
C ASN A 133 -11.19 19.08 -2.18
N THR A 134 -11.67 20.25 -1.78
CA THR A 134 -11.67 21.46 -2.62
C THR A 134 -10.26 21.89 -2.99
N SER A 135 -9.33 21.89 -2.02
CA SER A 135 -7.90 22.16 -2.28
C SER A 135 -7.30 21.16 -3.28
N ARG A 136 -7.55 19.85 -3.14
CA ARG A 136 -7.04 18.84 -4.09
C ARG A 136 -7.61 19.00 -5.50
N ILE A 137 -8.88 19.35 -5.62
CA ILE A 137 -9.51 19.60 -6.92
C ILE A 137 -8.89 20.85 -7.57
N ALA A 138 -8.67 21.91 -6.78
CA ALA A 138 -8.00 23.12 -7.25
C ALA A 138 -6.57 22.81 -7.73
N ASP A 139 -5.76 22.10 -6.95
CA ASP A 139 -4.41 21.69 -7.33
C ASP A 139 -4.38 20.84 -8.60
N MET A 140 -5.35 19.92 -8.75
CA MET A 140 -5.49 19.12 -9.97
C MET A 140 -5.82 19.99 -11.19
N ASN A 141 -6.69 20.99 -11.03
CA ASN A 141 -7.02 21.91 -12.11
C ASN A 141 -5.82 22.78 -12.48
N VAL A 142 -5.07 23.30 -11.50
CA VAL A 142 -3.85 24.07 -11.74
C VAL A 142 -2.83 23.24 -12.52
N ARG A 143 -2.61 21.97 -12.16
CA ARG A 143 -1.69 21.10 -12.91
C ARG A 143 -2.17 20.80 -14.33
N LYS A 144 -3.48 20.69 -14.54
CA LYS A 144 -4.05 20.35 -15.84
C LYS A 144 -4.06 21.54 -16.82
N TYR A 145 -4.29 22.75 -16.32
CA TYR A 145 -4.46 23.94 -17.15
C TYR A 145 -3.31 24.95 -17.04
N GLY A 146 -2.45 24.85 -16.02
CA GLY A 146 -1.31 25.74 -15.81
C GLY A 146 -0.16 25.50 -16.80
N SER A 147 0.00 24.29 -17.33
CA SER A 147 1.04 24.04 -18.35
C SER A 147 0.65 24.53 -19.75
N GLN A 148 -0.57 25.04 -19.93
CA GLN A 148 -1.09 25.40 -21.25
C GLN A 148 -0.99 26.91 -21.51
N PHE A 149 -0.52 27.69 -20.55
CA PHE A 149 -0.50 29.16 -20.64
C PHE A 149 0.91 29.79 -20.64
N GLU A 150 1.97 29.01 -20.41
CA GLU A 150 3.35 29.54 -20.39
C GLU A 150 4.11 29.40 -21.73
N ASP A 151 3.51 28.79 -22.77
CA ASP A 151 4.18 28.60 -24.07
C ASP A 151 3.81 29.63 -25.16
N ASP A 152 2.85 30.54 -24.93
CA ASP A 152 2.37 31.51 -25.93
C ASP A 152 3.00 32.92 -25.82
N GLU A 153 3.97 33.15 -24.94
CA GLU A 153 4.76 34.41 -24.86
C GLU A 153 6.19 34.26 -25.42
N ARG A 154 6.41 33.40 -26.43
CA ARG A 154 7.58 33.59 -27.30
C ARG A 154 7.28 34.74 -28.26
N ASP A 155 7.63 35.92 -27.79
CA ASP A 155 7.70 37.14 -28.58
C ASP A 155 8.73 36.94 -29.70
N ASP A 156 8.27 36.48 -30.87
CA ASP A 156 9.05 36.34 -32.11
C ASP A 156 9.56 37.70 -32.66
N SER A 157 9.46 38.78 -31.89
CA SER A 157 9.91 40.12 -32.29
C SER A 157 11.40 40.40 -32.08
N ALA A 158 12.22 39.40 -31.67
CA ALA A 158 13.67 39.57 -31.64
C ALA A 158 14.19 39.88 -33.06
N PRO A 159 14.69 41.10 -33.33
CA PRO A 159 15.17 41.45 -34.66
C PRO A 159 16.43 40.66 -34.97
N PHE A 160 16.43 39.97 -36.11
CA PHE A 160 17.64 39.40 -36.69
C PHE A 160 18.55 40.56 -37.12
N ASP A 161 19.56 40.87 -36.32
CA ASP A 161 20.67 41.72 -36.76
C ASP A 161 21.43 40.97 -37.87
N ALA A 162 21.57 41.62 -39.03
CA ALA A 162 22.20 41.13 -40.25
C ALA A 162 23.64 41.63 -40.41
#